data_AF-A0A419T6Y0-F1
#
_entry.id   AF-A0A419T6Y0-F1
#
_cell.length_a   1.000
_cell.length_b   1.000
_cell.length_c   1.000
_cell.angle_alpha   90.00
_cell.angle_beta   90.00
_cell.angle_gamma   90.00
#
_symmetry.space_group_name_H-M   'P 1'
#
loop_
_entity.id
_entity.type
_entity.pdbx_description
1 polymer ?
#
loop_
_entity_poly.entity_id
_entity_poly.type
_entity_poly.pdbx_seq_one_letter_code
_entity_poly.pdbx_strand_id
1 'polypeptide(L)'
;MIDYVLKYSLIEHKPISIIYMKKFEIVKRNIQVLKIENKVIKAIDIDKKEIRIFKKDRILSAMDSRHVIQHNETKNKNKEL
;
A
#
# COMPACT_ATOMS: atom_id res chain seq x y z
N MET A 1 -5.05 6.67 13.81
CA MET A 1 -3.68 6.32 13.34
C MET A 1 -3.68 5.92 11.87
N ILE A 2 -4.51 4.94 11.44
CA ILE A 2 -4.59 4.52 10.02
C ILE A 2 -4.88 5.70 9.08
N ASP A 3 -5.91 6.51 9.35
CA ASP A 3 -6.26 7.64 8.48
C ASP A 3 -5.13 8.66 8.30
N TYR A 4 -4.30 8.86 9.32
CA TYR A 4 -3.14 9.73 9.22
C TYR A 4 -2.14 9.20 8.19
N VAL A 5 -1.83 7.90 8.22
CA VAL A 5 -0.92 7.26 7.27
C VAL A 5 -1.50 7.23 5.85
N LEU A 6 -2.82 7.02 5.71
CA LEU A 6 -3.49 7.09 4.42
C LEU A 6 -3.42 8.50 3.81
N LYS A 7 -3.66 9.54 4.62
CA LYS A 7 -3.55 10.94 4.21
C LYS A 7 -2.11 11.31 3.85
N TYR A 8 -1.14 10.85 4.64
CA TYR A 8 0.29 11.01 4.34
C TYR A 8 0.64 10.44 2.95
N SER A 9 0.24 9.20 2.66
CA SER A 9 0.46 8.59 1.34
C SER A 9 -0.18 9.39 0.20
N LEU A 10 -1.39 9.94 0.43
CA LEU A 10 -2.11 10.74 -0.56
C LEU A 10 -1.40 12.08 -0.85
N ILE A 11 -0.97 12.79 0.19
CA ILE A 11 -0.37 14.13 0.09
C ILE A 11 1.06 14.04 -0.45
N GLU A 12 1.86 13.13 0.10
CA GLU A 12 3.29 13.00 -0.24
C GLU A 12 3.52 12.12 -1.47
N HIS A 13 2.45 11.52 -2.03
CA HIS A 13 2.52 10.54 -3.11
C HIS A 13 3.48 9.36 -2.82
N LYS A 14 3.65 9.02 -1.54
CA LYS A 14 4.54 7.93 -1.12
C LYS A 14 3.80 6.62 -0.92
N PRO A 15 4.45 5.49 -1.24
CA PRO A 15 3.90 4.18 -0.92
C PRO A 15 3.86 3.96 0.60
N ILE A 16 2.89 3.17 1.05
CA ILE A 16 2.74 2.69 2.42
C ILE A 16 2.45 1.18 2.41
N SER A 17 2.76 0.50 3.50
CA SER A 17 2.32 -0.88 3.71
C SER A 17 1.04 -0.90 4.54
N ILE A 18 0.05 -1.68 4.12
CA ILE A 18 -1.16 -1.97 4.90
C ILE A 18 -1.26 -3.46 5.21
N ILE A 19 -1.89 -3.77 6.34
CA ILE A 19 -2.42 -5.11 6.64
C ILE A 19 -3.91 -5.07 6.36
N TYR A 20 -4.40 -5.91 5.45
CA TYR A 20 -5.76 -5.85 4.93
C TYR A 20 -6.48 -7.18 5.12
N MET A 21 -7.70 -7.13 5.65
CA MET A 21 -8.60 -8.28 5.77
C MET A 21 -9.35 -8.50 4.45
N LYS A 22 -8.93 -9.49 3.68
CA LYS A 22 -9.58 -9.93 2.45
C LYS A 22 -10.44 -11.16 2.73
N LYS A 23 -11.76 -10.95 2.90
CA LYS A 23 -12.71 -12.02 3.30
C LYS A 23 -12.28 -12.62 4.64
N PHE A 24 -11.62 -13.78 4.61
CA PHE A 24 -11.16 -14.53 5.79
C PHE A 24 -9.63 -14.61 5.88
N GLU A 25 -8.91 -13.87 5.03
CA GLU A 25 -7.45 -13.87 4.96
C GLU A 25 -6.89 -12.50 5.32
N ILE A 26 -5.80 -12.47 6.09
CA ILE A 26 -5.03 -11.27 6.36
C ILE A 26 -3.87 -11.21 5.36
N VAL A 27 -3.79 -10.14 4.58
CA VAL A 27 -2.75 -9.95 3.56
C VAL A 27 -2.00 -8.64 3.79
N LYS A 28 -0.68 -8.65 3.63
CA LYS A 28 0.11 -7.42 3.52
C LYS A 28 0.04 -6.89 2.09
N ARG A 29 -0.11 -5.58 1.93
CA ARG A 29 -0.09 -4.89 0.63
C ARG A 29 0.77 -3.65 0.68
N ASN A 30 1.52 -3.39 -0.38
CA ASN A 30 2.16 -2.10 -0.60
C ASN A 30 1.28 -1.28 -1.54
N ILE A 31 0.81 -0.13 -1.07
CA ILE A 31 -0.12 0.71 -1.83
C ILE A 31 0.34 2.15 -1.87
N GLN A 32 -0.02 2.86 -2.92
CA GLN A 32 0.04 4.32 -2.99
C GLN A 32 -1.38 4.87 -3.12
N VAL A 33 -1.81 5.69 -2.15
CA VAL A 33 -3.17 6.23 -2.12
C VAL A 33 -3.33 7.29 -3.20
N LEU A 34 -4.37 7.14 -4.02
CA LEU A 34 -4.73 8.09 -5.09
C LEU A 34 -5.93 8.96 -4.70
N LYS A 35 -6.86 8.42 -3.91
CA LYS A 35 -8.05 9.14 -3.46
C LYS A 35 -8.56 8.54 -2.15
N ILE A 36 -9.00 9.41 -1.25
CA ILE A 36 -9.69 9.02 -0.02
C ILE A 36 -11.15 9.45 -0.14
N GLU A 37 -12.06 8.51 0.04
CA GLU A 37 -13.49 8.75 0.15
C GLU A 37 -13.94 8.32 1.56
N ASN A 38 -15.23 8.47 1.86
CA ASN A 38 -15.70 8.32 3.24
C ASN A 38 -15.38 6.92 3.81
N LYS A 39 -15.79 5.85 3.10
CA LYS A 39 -15.63 4.45 3.54
C LYS A 39 -14.52 3.67 2.83
N VAL A 40 -13.95 4.23 1.77
CA VAL A 40 -13.01 3.53 0.90
C VAL A 40 -11.83 4.43 0.53
N ILE A 41 -10.76 3.80 0.05
CA ILE A 41 -9.66 4.46 -0.64
C ILE A 41 -9.47 3.83 -2.02
N LYS A 42 -9.10 4.66 -2.99
CA LYS A 42 -8.58 4.21 -4.29
C LYS A 42 -7.06 4.31 -4.23
N ALA A 43 -6.37 3.24 -4.59
CA ALA A 43 -4.92 3.16 -4.48
C ALA A 43 -4.32 2.30 -5.59
N ILE A 44 -3.06 2.56 -5.94
CA ILE A 44 -2.26 1.64 -6.76
C ILE A 44 -1.74 0.56 -5.81
N ASP A 45 -2.05 -0.70 -6.09
CA ASP A 45 -1.42 -1.86 -5.47
C ASP A 45 -0.11 -2.13 -6.21
N ILE A 46 1.01 -1.84 -5.56
CA ILE A 46 2.34 -1.82 -6.18
C ILE A 46 2.76 -3.23 -6.59
N ASP A 47 2.45 -4.21 -5.74
CA ASP A 47 2.80 -5.62 -5.97
C ASP A 47 2.02 -6.20 -7.17
N LYS A 48 0.84 -5.65 -7.46
CA LYS A 48 -0.01 -6.07 -8.59
C LYS A 48 0.04 -5.13 -9.79
N LYS A 49 0.64 -3.94 -9.67
CA LYS A 49 0.66 -2.88 -10.69
C LYS A 49 -0.73 -2.49 -11.18
N GLU A 50 -1.71 -2.47 -10.29
CA GLU A 50 -3.12 -2.23 -10.62
C GLU A 50 -3.78 -1.25 -9.65
N ILE A 51 -4.76 -0.50 -10.13
CA ILE A 51 -5.58 0.35 -9.28
C ILE A 51 -6.67 -0.49 -8.61
N ARG A 52 -6.77 -0.41 -7.29
CA ARG A 52 -7.73 -1.16 -6.47
C ARG A 52 -8.44 -0.24 -5.47
N ILE A 53 -9.63 -0.69 -5.05
CA ILE A 53 -10.42 -0.04 -4.01
C ILE A 53 -10.30 -0.87 -2.73
N PHE A 54 -9.95 -0.23 -1.63
CA PHE A 54 -9.86 -0.85 -0.31
C PHE A 54 -10.88 -0.22 0.62
N LYS A 55 -11.65 -1.06 1.34
CA LYS A 55 -12.54 -0.56 2.39
C LYS A 55 -11.73 -0.23 3.64
N LYS A 56 -11.94 0.94 4.24
CA LYS A 56 -11.16 1.39 5.40
C LYS A 56 -11.36 0.50 6.62
N ASP A 57 -12.58 0.01 6.83
CA ASP A 57 -12.94 -0.92 7.92
C ASP A 57 -12.23 -2.28 7.83
N ARG A 58 -11.63 -2.61 6.69
CA ARG A 58 -10.84 -3.82 6.47
C ARG A 58 -9.33 -3.57 6.53
N ILE A 59 -8.89 -2.33 6.74
CA ILE A 59 -7.49 -2.00 6.97
C ILE A 59 -7.23 -2.18 8.46
N LEU A 60 -6.47 -3.22 8.81
CA LEU A 60 -6.14 -3.55 10.19
C LEU A 60 -4.93 -2.75 10.70
N SER A 61 -4.05 -2.34 9.78
CA SER A 61 -2.87 -1.53 10.09
C SER A 61 -2.38 -0.81 8.84
N ALA A 62 -1.72 0.34 9.03
CA ALA A 62 -1.05 1.12 7.99
C ALA A 62 0.26 1.69 8.53
N MET A 63 1.34 1.58 7.76
CA MET A 63 2.67 2.06 8.14
C MET A 63 3.42 2.62 6.93
N ASP A 64 4.27 3.62 7.19
CA ASP A 64 5.18 4.15 6.17
C ASP A 64 6.14 3.05 5.70
N SER A 65 6.18 2.82 4.38
CA SER A 65 7.02 1.80 3.78
C SER A 65 8.43 2.31 3.50
N ARG A 66 9.16 2.69 4.56
CA ARG A 66 10.60 3.00 4.48
C ARG A 66 11.47 1.81 4.02
N HIS A 67 10.90 0.62 3.83
CA HIS A 67 11.61 -0.63 3.50
C HIS A 67 11.20 -1.26 2.15
N VAL A 68 10.27 -0.68 1.39
CA VAL A 68 9.82 -1.32 0.12
C VAL A 68 10.80 -1.09 -1.03
N ILE A 69 11.66 -0.07 -0.95
CA ILE A 69 12.59 0.29 -2.04
C ILE A 69 13.75 -0.72 -2.17
N GLN A 70 14.19 -1.36 -1.08
CA GLN A 70 15.36 -2.27 -1.13
C GLN A 70 15.11 -3.59 -1.90
N HIS A 71 13.86 -4.03 -2.06
CA HIS A 71 13.58 -5.35 -2.65
C HIS A 71 13.47 -5.33 -4.19
N ASN A 72 13.27 -4.14 -4.78
CA ASN A 72 13.20 -4.00 -6.25
C ASN A 72 14.56 -3.69 -6.88
N GLU A 73 15.49 -3.05 -6.15
CA GLU A 73 16.86 -2.83 -6.64
C GLU A 73 17.70 -4.12 -6.65
N THR A 74 17.49 -5.03 -5.68
CA THR A 74 18.22 -6.30 -5.61
C THR A 74 17.81 -7.29 -6.70
N LYS A 75 16.55 -7.26 -7.19
CA LYS A 75 16.10 -8.15 -8.26
C LYS A 75 16.59 -7.75 -9.66
N ASN A 76 16.85 -6.47 -9.90
CA ASN A 76 17.41 -6.02 -11.17
C ASN A 76 18.92 -6.27 -11.26
N LYS A 77 19.68 -6.14 -10.16
CA LYS A 77 21.11 -6.49 -10.15
C LYS A 77 21.38 -7.98 -10.43
N ASN A 78 20.50 -8.88 -9.99
CA ASN A 78 20.68 -10.33 -10.20
C ASN A 78 20.20 -10.83 -11.57
N LYS A 79 19.74 -9.94 -12.45
CA LYS A 79 19.37 -10.26 -13.85
C LYS A 79 20.40 -9.79 -14.88
N GLU A 80 21.39 -9.02 -14.45
CA GLU A 80 22.47 -8.48 -15.28
C GLU A 80 23.83 -9.16 -15.02
N LEU A 81 23.83 -10.29 -14.29
CA LEU A 81 25.01 -11.14 -14.02
C LEU A 81 24.79 -12.54 -14.58
#